data_AF-A0A4Q2J794-F1
#
_entry.id   AF-A0A4Q2J794-F1
#
_cell.length_a   1.000
_cell.length_b   1.000
_cell.length_c   1.000
_cell.angle_alpha   90.00
_cell.angle_beta   90.00
_cell.angle_gamma   90.00
#
_symmetry.space_group_name_H-M   'P 1'
#
loop_
_entity.id
_entity.type
_entity.pdbx_description
1 polymer ?
#
loop_
_entity_poly.entity_id
_entity_poly.type
_entity_poly.pdbx_seq_one_letter_code
_entity_poly.pdbx_strand_id
1 'polypeptide(L)'
;MNHTLTSRQAADAGDELALAEKAAMRGIKRRYWTVIGLRIAILVFVLGGWELSARLQWIDPFFFSQPTLIVRQIADWLVDGTSQGPLWVQVMVTLEETCLGFLLGSVAGVIFGILLGRNKLLSDIFSIYIQIANSIPRVVLGSIFVIALGLGMASKVALAFVMVFFVVFGNAFQGVREADRYMIANAQILGASRRQVTTAVVIPSALSWILASLHVSFGFALVGAVVGEFLGSRQGIGLLISTAQGAFNASGVFAAMIVLAVVALAADYLLTRLEKRLLKWRPAAF
;
A
#
# COMPACT_ATOMS: atom_id res chain seq x y z
N MET A 1 -37.55 -52.43 3.41
CA MET A 1 -36.45 -53.32 2.99
C MET A 1 -35.16 -52.64 3.40
N ASN A 2 -34.73 -52.91 4.64
CA ASN A 2 -33.55 -52.30 5.27
C ASN A 2 -32.30 -52.98 4.70
N HIS A 3 -31.53 -52.29 3.86
CA HIS A 3 -30.18 -52.71 3.55
C HIS A 3 -29.25 -52.20 4.64
N THR A 4 -29.04 -53.04 5.65
CA THR A 4 -27.87 -52.98 6.54
C THR A 4 -26.63 -53.09 5.66
N LEU A 5 -25.93 -51.98 5.46
CA LEU A 5 -24.56 -51.99 4.94
C LEU A 5 -23.76 -52.97 5.81
N THR A 6 -23.24 -54.03 5.21
CA THR A 6 -22.36 -54.95 5.93
C THR A 6 -21.15 -54.15 6.42
N SER A 7 -20.70 -54.40 7.65
CA SER A 7 -19.56 -53.69 8.27
C SER A 7 -18.31 -53.62 7.38
N ARG A 8 -18.18 -54.57 6.46
CA ARG A 8 -17.12 -54.65 5.44
C ARG A 8 -17.29 -53.64 4.30
N GLN A 9 -18.50 -53.44 3.79
CA GLN A 9 -18.79 -52.45 2.74
C GLN A 9 -18.67 -51.01 3.25
N ALA A 10 -18.99 -50.77 4.52
CA ALA A 10 -18.77 -49.48 5.16
C ALA A 10 -17.27 -49.19 5.40
N ALA A 11 -16.48 -50.23 5.68
CA ALA A 11 -15.02 -50.13 5.83
C ALA A 11 -14.31 -49.86 4.49
N ASP A 12 -14.67 -50.58 3.43
CA ASP A 12 -14.09 -50.39 2.08
C ASP A 12 -14.40 -48.99 1.53
N ALA A 13 -15.62 -48.47 1.73
CA ALA A 13 -15.99 -47.11 1.35
C ALA A 13 -15.21 -46.04 2.14
N GLY A 14 -14.89 -46.31 3.41
CA GLY A 14 -14.05 -45.44 4.24
C GLY A 14 -12.59 -45.42 3.78
N ASP A 15 -12.05 -46.57 3.36
CA ASP A 15 -10.69 -46.68 2.83
C ASP A 15 -10.56 -46.02 1.44
N GLU A 16 -11.55 -46.14 0.55
CA GLU A 16 -11.58 -45.44 -0.73
C GLU A 16 -11.63 -43.91 -0.56
N LEU A 17 -12.46 -43.40 0.36
CA LEU A 17 -12.51 -41.98 0.70
C LEU A 17 -11.18 -41.49 1.28
N ALA A 18 -10.56 -42.26 2.18
CA ALA A 18 -9.25 -41.92 2.75
C ALA A 18 -8.12 -41.93 1.71
N LEU A 19 -8.18 -42.81 0.71
CA LEU A 19 -7.24 -42.85 -0.41
C LEU A 19 -7.44 -41.65 -1.35
N ALA A 20 -8.70 -41.29 -1.66
CA ALA A 20 -9.03 -40.13 -2.46
C ALA A 20 -8.61 -38.81 -1.78
N GLU A 21 -8.81 -38.69 -0.46
CA GLU A 21 -8.38 -37.54 0.34
C GLU A 21 -6.85 -37.42 0.35
N LYS A 22 -6.13 -38.53 0.54
CA LYS A 22 -4.66 -38.57 0.48
C LYS A 22 -4.14 -38.19 -0.93
N ALA A 23 -4.81 -38.60 -2.00
CA ALA A 23 -4.45 -38.24 -3.36
C ALA A 23 -4.70 -36.74 -3.65
N ALA A 24 -5.83 -36.20 -3.21
CA ALA A 24 -6.15 -34.78 -3.31
C ALA A 24 -5.15 -33.90 -2.54
N MET A 25 -4.82 -34.28 -1.29
CA MET A 25 -3.81 -33.61 -0.47
C MET A 25 -2.41 -33.65 -1.11
N ARG A 26 -2.02 -34.78 -1.73
CA ARG A 26 -0.76 -34.87 -2.49
C ARG A 26 -0.76 -33.93 -3.70
N GLY A 27 -1.88 -33.79 -4.41
CA GLY A 27 -2.04 -32.84 -5.51
C GLY A 27 -1.88 -31.38 -5.08
N ILE A 28 -2.51 -30.98 -3.97
CA ILE A 28 -2.40 -29.63 -3.40
C ILE A 28 -0.96 -29.35 -2.95
N LYS A 29 -0.34 -30.28 -2.21
CA LYS A 29 1.05 -30.15 -1.74
C LYS A 29 2.02 -30.06 -2.92
N ARG A 30 1.86 -30.91 -3.94
CA ARG A 30 2.67 -30.86 -5.17
C ARG A 30 2.54 -29.51 -5.87
N ARG A 31 1.30 -29.01 -6.08
CA ARG A 31 1.07 -27.69 -6.68
C ARG A 31 1.72 -26.57 -5.88
N TYR A 32 1.61 -26.59 -4.55
CA TYR A 32 2.26 -25.60 -3.67
C TYR A 32 3.78 -25.57 -3.86
N TRP A 33 4.45 -26.73 -3.80
CA TRP A 33 5.91 -26.81 -4.02
C TRP A 33 6.32 -26.48 -5.45
N THR A 34 5.53 -26.86 -6.46
CA THR A 34 5.75 -26.46 -7.85
C THR A 34 5.67 -24.94 -8.00
N VAL A 35 4.68 -24.29 -7.40
CA VAL A 35 4.54 -22.83 -7.44
C VAL A 35 5.72 -22.14 -6.74
N ILE A 36 6.15 -22.64 -5.58
CA ILE A 36 7.33 -22.09 -4.90
C ILE A 36 8.59 -22.30 -5.75
N GLY A 37 8.79 -23.49 -6.30
CA GLY A 37 9.90 -23.78 -7.19
C GLY A 37 9.94 -22.85 -8.40
N LEU A 38 8.79 -22.61 -9.05
CA LEU A 38 8.68 -21.67 -10.17
C LEU A 38 8.95 -20.22 -9.75
N ARG A 39 8.47 -19.78 -8.58
CA ARG A 39 8.75 -18.43 -8.05
C ARG A 39 10.25 -18.22 -7.80
N ILE A 40 10.91 -19.20 -7.19
CA ILE A 40 12.36 -19.16 -6.95
C ILE A 40 13.11 -19.20 -8.30
N ALA A 41 12.69 -20.06 -9.23
CA ALA A 41 13.31 -20.13 -10.55
C ALA A 41 13.22 -18.81 -11.32
N ILE A 42 12.05 -18.15 -11.30
CA ILE A 42 11.86 -16.83 -11.91
C ILE A 42 12.77 -15.79 -11.22
N LEU A 43 12.83 -15.77 -9.89
CA LEU A 43 13.69 -14.85 -9.15
C LEU A 43 15.17 -15.04 -9.50
N VAL A 44 15.64 -16.28 -9.50
CA VAL A 44 17.03 -16.63 -9.85
C VAL A 44 17.32 -16.30 -11.31
N PHE A 45 16.39 -16.56 -12.22
CA PHE A 45 16.55 -16.22 -13.63
C PHE A 45 16.65 -14.70 -13.85
N VAL A 46 15.81 -13.91 -13.18
CA VAL A 46 15.84 -12.44 -13.29
C VAL A 46 17.11 -11.86 -12.68
N LEU A 47 17.44 -12.24 -11.44
CA LEU A 47 18.64 -11.71 -10.75
C LEU A 47 19.93 -12.21 -11.38
N GLY A 48 20.00 -13.51 -11.71
CA GLY A 48 21.14 -14.10 -12.39
C GLY A 48 21.31 -13.55 -13.81
N GLY A 49 20.21 -13.35 -14.52
CA GLY A 49 20.20 -12.71 -15.84
C GLY A 49 20.69 -11.26 -15.79
N TRP A 50 20.25 -10.48 -14.80
CA TRP A 50 20.73 -9.10 -14.58
C TRP A 50 22.22 -9.06 -14.23
N GLU A 51 22.65 -9.87 -13.25
CA GLU A 51 24.06 -9.98 -12.85
C GLU A 51 24.95 -10.38 -14.02
N LEU A 52 24.54 -11.41 -14.79
CA LEU A 52 25.31 -11.89 -15.94
C LEU A 52 25.35 -10.85 -17.06
N SER A 53 24.23 -10.21 -17.37
CA SER A 53 24.16 -9.17 -18.41
C SER A 53 25.06 -7.98 -18.08
N ALA A 54 25.11 -7.58 -16.82
CA ALA A 54 25.99 -6.51 -16.37
C ALA A 54 27.47 -6.95 -16.39
N ARG A 55 27.79 -8.16 -15.90
CA ARG A 55 29.17 -8.67 -15.93
C ARG A 55 29.71 -8.87 -17.33
N LEU A 56 28.87 -9.35 -18.26
CA LEU A 56 29.22 -9.53 -19.67
C LEU A 56 29.14 -8.25 -20.49
N GLN A 57 28.82 -7.09 -19.88
CA GLN A 57 28.68 -5.79 -20.54
C GLN A 57 27.60 -5.76 -21.64
N TRP A 58 26.59 -6.64 -21.57
CA TRP A 58 25.40 -6.53 -22.42
C TRP A 58 24.55 -5.31 -22.03
N ILE A 59 24.62 -4.94 -20.75
CA ILE A 59 24.13 -3.67 -20.22
C ILE A 59 25.29 -2.98 -19.51
N ASP A 60 25.29 -1.65 -19.53
CA ASP A 60 26.31 -0.84 -18.88
C ASP A 60 26.11 -0.85 -17.34
N PRO A 61 27.03 -1.44 -16.54
CA PRO A 61 26.91 -1.47 -15.09
C PRO A 61 26.94 -0.10 -14.44
N PHE A 62 27.42 0.94 -15.13
CA PHE A 62 27.36 2.30 -14.63
C PHE A 62 25.91 2.76 -14.39
N PHE A 63 24.99 2.40 -15.29
CA PHE A 63 23.57 2.75 -15.16
C PHE A 63 22.76 1.70 -14.40
N PHE A 64 23.07 0.42 -14.62
CA PHE A 64 22.24 -0.68 -14.13
C PHE A 64 22.78 -1.36 -12.88
N SER A 65 24.00 -1.05 -12.43
CA SER A 65 24.68 -1.75 -11.33
C SER A 65 24.68 -3.28 -11.52
N GLN A 66 24.93 -4.02 -10.44
CA GLN A 66 24.89 -5.47 -10.35
C GLN A 66 24.18 -5.84 -9.03
N PRO A 67 23.27 -6.83 -9.02
CA PRO A 67 22.65 -7.33 -7.79
C PRO A 67 23.63 -7.54 -6.64
N THR A 68 24.81 -8.10 -6.92
CA THR A 68 25.86 -8.31 -5.89
C THR A 68 26.40 -7.01 -5.30
N LEU A 69 26.61 -5.98 -6.13
CA LEU A 69 27.06 -4.66 -5.68
C LEU A 69 25.99 -3.93 -4.86
N ILE A 70 24.72 -4.10 -5.23
CA ILE A 70 23.59 -3.53 -4.50
C ILE A 70 23.49 -4.15 -3.11
N VAL A 71 23.60 -5.49 -3.01
CA VAL A 71 23.60 -6.19 -1.71
C VAL A 71 24.78 -5.75 -0.85
N ARG A 72 25.97 -5.58 -1.44
CA ARG A 72 27.15 -5.06 -0.73
C ARG A 72 26.90 -3.66 -0.21
N GLN A 73 26.36 -2.76 -1.03
CA GLN A 73 26.03 -1.40 -0.64
C GLN A 73 25.04 -1.35 0.54
N ILE A 74 24.03 -2.22 0.54
CA ILE A 74 23.09 -2.35 1.67
C ILE A 74 23.80 -2.85 2.93
N ALA A 75 24.69 -3.84 2.80
CA ALA A 75 25.47 -4.35 3.93
C ALA A 75 26.37 -3.27 4.52
N ASP A 76 27.08 -2.51 3.68
CA ASP A 76 27.93 -1.39 4.08
C ASP A 76 27.10 -0.33 4.82
N TRP A 77 25.91 0.02 4.31
CA TRP A 77 25.01 0.95 5.00
C TRP A 77 24.45 0.46 6.33
N LEU A 78 24.31 -0.85 6.50
CA LEU A 78 23.84 -1.45 7.75
C LEU A 78 24.92 -1.49 8.83
N VAL A 79 26.18 -1.75 8.44
CA VAL A 79 27.31 -1.89 9.37
C VAL A 79 27.99 -0.55 9.64
N ASP A 80 28.36 0.17 8.58
CA ASP A 80 29.18 1.38 8.65
C ASP A 80 28.33 2.67 8.61
N GLY A 81 27.06 2.55 8.20
CA GLY A 81 26.16 3.67 8.04
C GLY A 81 26.20 4.31 6.64
N THR A 82 25.41 5.36 6.47
CA THR A 82 25.34 6.13 5.22
C THR A 82 26.14 7.42 5.35
N SER A 83 26.34 8.14 4.25
CA SER A 83 26.93 9.50 4.28
C SER A 83 26.14 10.46 5.18
N GLN A 84 24.84 10.20 5.38
CA GLN A 84 23.93 11.03 6.16
C GLN A 84 23.74 10.52 7.61
N GLY A 85 24.55 9.55 8.03
CA GLY A 85 24.45 8.88 9.33
C GLY A 85 23.84 7.48 9.25
N PRO A 86 23.43 6.89 10.38
CA PRO A 86 22.94 5.50 10.42
C PRO A 86 21.71 5.28 9.55
N LEU A 87 21.67 4.18 8.79
CA LEU A 87 20.56 3.86 7.89
C LEU A 87 19.20 3.82 8.60
N TRP A 88 19.14 3.31 9.83
CA TRP A 88 17.91 3.22 10.60
C TRP A 88 17.30 4.59 10.90
N VAL A 89 18.12 5.65 11.08
CA VAL A 89 17.62 7.02 11.28
C VAL A 89 16.93 7.51 10.03
N GLN A 90 17.54 7.28 8.86
CA GLN A 90 16.96 7.67 7.57
C GLN A 90 15.60 6.98 7.34
N VAL A 91 15.52 5.68 7.65
CA VAL A 91 14.28 4.91 7.57
C VAL A 91 13.21 5.43 8.54
N MET A 92 13.58 5.75 9.79
CA MET A 92 12.63 6.25 10.78
C MET A 92 12.07 7.62 10.41
N VAL A 93 12.90 8.52 9.90
CA VAL A 93 12.47 9.86 9.45
C VAL A 93 11.45 9.73 8.32
N THR A 94 11.75 8.95 7.28
CA THR A 94 10.82 8.72 6.17
C THR A 94 9.51 8.09 6.65
N LEU A 95 9.59 7.14 7.58
CA LEU A 95 8.41 6.50 8.14
C LEU A 95 7.56 7.48 8.97
N GLU A 96 8.18 8.36 9.76
CA GLU A 96 7.50 9.39 10.54
C GLU A 96 6.77 10.38 9.63
N GLU A 97 7.46 10.91 8.61
CA GLU A 97 6.88 11.81 7.61
C GLU A 97 5.69 11.16 6.88
N THR A 98 5.86 9.89 6.49
CA THR A 98 4.83 9.06 5.87
C THR A 98 3.63 8.90 6.79
N CYS A 99 3.84 8.52 8.06
CA CYS A 99 2.78 8.28 9.02
C CYS A 99 2.00 9.57 9.33
N LEU A 100 2.69 10.68 9.56
CA LEU A 100 2.04 11.97 9.83
C LEU A 100 1.22 12.44 8.63
N GLY A 101 1.80 12.42 7.42
CA GLY A 101 1.09 12.79 6.20
C GLY A 101 -0.12 11.88 5.94
N PHE A 102 0.06 10.57 6.14
CA PHE A 102 -1.01 9.58 6.01
C PHE A 102 -2.17 9.82 6.99
N LEU A 103 -1.87 10.00 8.29
CA LEU A 103 -2.89 10.18 9.32
C LEU A 103 -3.65 11.50 9.12
N LEU A 104 -2.93 12.60 8.95
CA LEU A 104 -3.53 13.92 8.74
C LEU A 104 -4.34 13.95 7.44
N GLY A 105 -3.76 13.43 6.35
CA GLY A 105 -4.40 13.39 5.03
C GLY A 105 -5.64 12.51 5.02
N SER A 106 -5.59 11.35 5.68
CA SER A 106 -6.73 10.45 5.78
C SER A 106 -7.86 11.06 6.58
N VAL A 107 -7.58 11.60 7.77
CA VAL A 107 -8.59 12.24 8.62
C VAL A 107 -9.26 13.40 7.89
N ALA A 108 -8.48 14.30 7.30
CA ALA A 108 -9.02 15.41 6.51
C ALA A 108 -9.81 14.91 5.30
N GLY A 109 -9.27 13.97 4.52
CA GLY A 109 -9.92 13.42 3.35
C GLY A 109 -11.27 12.79 3.66
N VAL A 110 -11.36 12.03 4.75
CA VAL A 110 -12.63 11.46 5.23
C VAL A 110 -13.64 12.55 5.59
N ILE A 111 -13.22 13.53 6.41
CA ILE A 111 -14.11 14.60 6.87
C ILE A 111 -14.67 15.39 5.69
N PHE A 112 -13.80 15.86 4.80
CA PHE A 112 -14.21 16.66 3.65
C PHE A 112 -14.96 15.83 2.60
N GLY A 113 -14.54 14.58 2.36
CA GLY A 113 -15.21 13.69 1.40
C GLY A 113 -16.64 13.38 1.81
N ILE A 114 -16.88 13.08 3.10
CA ILE A 114 -18.23 12.85 3.62
C ILE A 114 -19.06 14.14 3.62
N LEU A 115 -18.48 15.26 4.06
CA LEU A 115 -19.18 16.54 4.15
C LEU A 115 -19.68 17.01 2.77
N LEU A 116 -18.80 17.00 1.76
CA LEU A 116 -19.14 17.43 0.41
C LEU A 116 -19.99 16.39 -0.33
N GLY A 117 -19.73 15.09 -0.11
CA GLY A 117 -20.48 14.01 -0.77
C GLY A 117 -21.95 13.96 -0.33
N ARG A 118 -22.24 14.32 0.93
CA ARG A 118 -23.60 14.33 1.49
C ARG A 118 -24.41 15.57 1.10
N ASN A 119 -23.77 16.71 0.94
CA ASN A 119 -24.48 17.98 0.68
C ASN A 119 -24.45 18.32 -0.81
N LYS A 120 -25.58 18.16 -1.49
CA LYS A 120 -25.71 18.44 -2.93
C LYS A 120 -25.29 19.87 -3.30
N LEU A 121 -25.68 20.87 -2.51
CA LEU A 121 -25.30 22.26 -2.77
C LEU A 121 -23.78 22.46 -2.69
N LEU A 122 -23.13 21.92 -1.64
CA LEU A 122 -21.67 22.01 -1.52
C LEU A 122 -20.98 21.24 -2.64
N SER A 123 -21.45 20.03 -2.99
CA SER A 123 -20.93 19.27 -4.13
C SER A 123 -21.00 20.08 -5.42
N ASP A 124 -22.14 20.70 -5.71
CA ASP A 124 -22.34 21.46 -6.95
C ASP A 124 -21.43 22.69 -7.00
N ILE A 125 -21.29 23.43 -5.88
CA ILE A 125 -20.39 24.59 -5.75
C ILE A 125 -18.92 24.17 -5.90
N PHE A 126 -18.50 23.11 -5.20
CA PHE A 126 -17.10 22.70 -5.14
C PHE A 126 -16.66 21.85 -6.34
N SER A 127 -17.59 21.39 -7.19
CA SER A 127 -17.32 20.50 -8.32
C SER A 127 -16.19 20.99 -9.24
N ILE A 128 -16.23 22.26 -9.64
CA ILE A 128 -15.21 22.88 -10.49
C ILE A 128 -13.85 22.97 -9.77
N TYR A 129 -13.83 23.31 -8.49
CA TYR A 129 -12.60 23.42 -7.70
C TYR A 129 -11.96 22.05 -7.48
N ILE A 130 -12.76 21.02 -7.24
CA ILE A 130 -12.30 19.62 -7.14
C ILE A 130 -11.69 19.19 -8.47
N GLN A 131 -12.31 19.54 -9.60
CA GLN A 131 -11.78 19.21 -10.92
C GLN A 131 -10.44 19.91 -11.21
N ILE A 132 -10.35 21.20 -10.89
CA ILE A 132 -9.10 21.97 -11.00
C ILE A 132 -8.02 21.35 -10.13
N ALA A 133 -8.32 21.07 -8.86
CA ALA A 133 -7.36 20.50 -7.92
C ALA A 133 -6.85 19.11 -8.34
N ASN A 134 -7.71 18.28 -8.95
CA ASN A 134 -7.30 16.98 -9.50
C ASN A 134 -6.45 17.10 -10.78
N SER A 135 -6.53 18.21 -11.49
CA SER A 135 -5.75 18.45 -12.71
C SER A 135 -4.32 18.89 -12.42
N ILE A 136 -4.03 19.35 -11.20
CA ILE A 136 -2.69 19.81 -10.80
C ILE A 136 -1.80 18.58 -10.50
N PRO A 137 -0.64 18.44 -11.16
CA PRO A 137 0.33 17.41 -10.80
C PRO A 137 0.84 17.62 -9.37
N ARG A 138 0.31 16.84 -8.43
CA ARG A 138 0.56 17.01 -6.98
C ARG A 138 2.05 16.91 -6.62
N VAL A 139 2.81 16.10 -7.37
CA VAL A 139 4.27 15.95 -7.22
C VAL A 139 5.00 17.29 -7.33
N VAL A 140 4.55 18.20 -8.20
CA VAL A 140 5.18 19.51 -8.43
C VAL A 140 5.03 20.43 -7.22
N LEU A 141 3.99 20.23 -6.38
CA LEU A 141 3.80 21.01 -5.16
C LEU A 141 4.93 20.80 -4.14
N GLY A 142 5.69 19.70 -4.25
CA GLY A 142 6.81 19.42 -3.36
C GLY A 142 7.85 20.54 -3.35
N SER A 143 8.22 21.07 -4.52
CA SER A 143 9.19 22.18 -4.61
C SER A 143 8.65 23.46 -3.96
N ILE A 144 7.36 23.74 -4.11
CA ILE A 144 6.70 24.88 -3.47
C ILE A 144 6.71 24.72 -1.95
N PHE A 145 6.42 23.52 -1.44
CA PHE A 145 6.46 23.25 0.00
C PHE A 145 7.88 23.33 0.57
N VAL A 146 8.90 22.89 -0.16
CA VAL A 146 10.29 23.07 0.27
C VAL A 146 10.67 24.56 0.37
N ILE A 147 10.24 25.38 -0.60
CA ILE A 147 10.49 26.83 -0.57
C ILE A 147 9.71 27.50 0.58
N ALA A 148 8.44 27.14 0.77
CA ALA A 148 7.56 27.81 1.72
C ALA A 148 7.75 27.35 3.18
N LEU A 149 7.97 26.04 3.39
CA LEU A 149 8.05 25.40 4.71
C LEU A 149 9.48 24.99 5.08
N GLY A 150 10.43 25.15 4.17
CA GLY A 150 11.84 24.82 4.35
C GLY A 150 12.16 23.33 4.18
N LEU A 151 13.42 22.98 4.51
CA LEU A 151 13.97 21.62 4.36
C LEU A 151 13.61 20.68 5.51
N GLY A 152 12.84 21.13 6.50
CA GLY A 152 12.41 20.31 7.63
C GLY A 152 11.30 19.30 7.26
N MET A 153 10.80 18.61 8.28
CA MET A 153 9.75 17.59 8.17
C MET A 153 8.43 18.14 7.59
N ALA A 154 8.11 19.41 7.89
CA ALA A 154 6.86 20.04 7.50
C ALA A 154 6.59 20.00 5.99
N SER A 155 7.61 20.19 5.14
CA SER A 155 7.45 20.15 3.69
C SER A 155 7.12 18.75 3.14
N LYS A 156 7.67 17.70 3.76
CA LYS A 156 7.48 16.30 3.33
C LYS A 156 6.13 15.79 3.79
N VAL A 157 5.79 16.10 5.05
CA VAL A 157 4.46 15.84 5.62
C VAL A 157 3.38 16.56 4.80
N ALA A 158 3.60 17.81 4.37
CA ALA A 158 2.65 18.52 3.52
C ALA A 158 2.44 17.83 2.16
N LEU A 159 3.51 17.36 1.52
CA LEU A 159 3.39 16.64 0.26
C LEU A 159 2.69 15.29 0.42
N ALA A 160 3.08 14.50 1.42
CA ALA A 160 2.42 13.24 1.78
C ALA A 160 0.93 13.46 2.12
N PHE A 161 0.63 14.51 2.90
CA PHE A 161 -0.73 14.93 3.24
C PHE A 161 -1.56 15.19 2.00
N VAL A 162 -1.09 16.01 1.05
CA VAL A 162 -1.86 16.34 -0.16
C VAL A 162 -2.10 15.09 -1.01
N MET A 163 -1.09 14.24 -1.16
CA MET A 163 -1.20 12.99 -1.92
C MET A 163 -2.28 12.08 -1.33
N VAL A 164 -2.28 11.88 -0.02
CA VAL A 164 -3.26 11.06 0.70
C VAL A 164 -4.64 11.71 0.73
N PHE A 165 -4.70 13.00 1.03
CA PHE A 165 -5.95 13.75 1.18
C PHE A 165 -6.86 13.53 -0.01
N PHE A 166 -6.35 13.71 -1.23
CA PHE A 166 -7.17 13.57 -2.42
C PHE A 166 -7.59 12.13 -2.73
N VAL A 167 -6.75 11.14 -2.43
CA VAL A 167 -7.11 9.71 -2.60
C VAL A 167 -8.24 9.35 -1.64
N VAL A 168 -8.10 9.69 -0.37
CA VAL A 168 -9.09 9.40 0.66
C VAL A 168 -10.36 10.23 0.47
N PHE A 169 -10.22 11.51 0.13
CA PHE A 169 -11.33 12.40 -0.21
C PHE A 169 -12.14 11.83 -1.39
N GLY A 170 -11.48 11.44 -2.48
CA GLY A 170 -12.16 10.89 -3.65
C GLY A 170 -12.93 9.62 -3.31
N ASN A 171 -12.29 8.68 -2.61
CA ASN A 171 -12.95 7.43 -2.17
C ASN A 171 -14.10 7.67 -1.20
N ALA A 172 -13.96 8.60 -0.24
CA ALA A 172 -15.03 8.93 0.70
C ALA A 172 -16.19 9.68 0.02
N PHE A 173 -15.88 10.63 -0.88
CA PHE A 173 -16.88 11.39 -1.64
C PHE A 173 -17.70 10.49 -2.56
N GLN A 174 -17.01 9.64 -3.35
CA GLN A 174 -17.66 8.66 -4.20
C GLN A 174 -18.38 7.61 -3.37
N GLY A 175 -17.74 7.10 -2.32
CA GLY A 175 -18.32 6.14 -1.39
C GLY A 175 -19.62 6.65 -0.77
N VAL A 176 -19.77 7.93 -0.44
CA VAL A 176 -21.03 8.49 0.10
C VAL A 176 -22.09 8.71 -0.98
N ARG A 177 -21.68 9.01 -2.22
CA ARG A 177 -22.61 9.19 -3.36
C ARG A 177 -23.09 7.86 -3.94
N GLU A 178 -22.23 6.86 -3.94
CA GLU A 178 -22.46 5.50 -4.44
C GLU A 178 -22.96 4.55 -3.35
N ALA A 179 -22.67 4.81 -2.06
CA ALA A 179 -23.36 4.17 -0.94
C ALA A 179 -24.81 4.66 -0.89
N ASP A 180 -25.52 4.06 -1.82
CA ASP A 180 -26.78 3.43 -1.62
C ASP A 180 -27.91 4.38 -1.33
N ARG A 181 -28.24 5.18 -2.35
CA ARG A 181 -29.59 5.75 -2.46
C ARG A 181 -30.66 4.69 -2.21
N TYR A 182 -30.44 3.41 -2.54
CA TYR A 182 -31.41 2.35 -2.30
C TYR A 182 -31.47 1.90 -0.83
N MET A 183 -30.36 1.78 -0.11
CA MET A 183 -30.33 1.39 1.31
C MET A 183 -30.66 2.56 2.22
N ILE A 184 -30.34 3.80 1.80
CA ILE A 184 -30.90 5.02 2.40
C ILE A 184 -32.42 5.09 2.16
N ALA A 185 -32.89 4.86 0.92
CA ALA A 185 -34.32 4.86 0.62
C ALA A 185 -35.07 3.73 1.35
N ASN A 186 -34.52 2.52 1.38
CA ASN A 186 -35.09 1.38 2.11
C ASN A 186 -35.15 1.65 3.61
N ALA A 187 -34.07 2.20 4.20
CA ALA A 187 -34.09 2.58 5.61
C ALA A 187 -35.14 3.66 5.90
N GLN A 188 -35.30 4.65 5.00
CA GLN A 188 -36.34 5.67 5.12
C GLN A 188 -37.76 5.10 4.96
N ILE A 189 -37.97 4.16 4.02
CA ILE A 189 -39.24 3.44 3.85
C ILE A 189 -39.59 2.65 5.11
N LEU A 190 -38.60 2.06 5.79
CA LEU A 190 -38.76 1.37 7.07
C LEU A 190 -38.91 2.33 8.27
N GLY A 191 -38.97 3.65 8.05
CA GLY A 191 -39.20 4.65 9.10
C GLY A 191 -37.94 5.11 9.84
N ALA A 192 -36.73 4.84 9.33
CA ALA A 192 -35.50 5.29 9.97
C ALA A 192 -35.35 6.82 9.93
N SER A 193 -35.06 7.42 11.08
CA SER A 193 -34.74 8.85 11.21
C SER A 193 -33.42 9.18 10.50
N ARG A 194 -33.22 10.46 10.12
CA ARG A 194 -31.97 10.94 9.49
C ARG A 194 -30.71 10.60 10.30
N ARG A 195 -30.81 10.57 11.63
CA ARG A 195 -29.70 10.18 12.51
C ARG A 195 -29.41 8.68 12.39
N GLN A 196 -30.42 7.83 12.42
CA GLN A 196 -30.28 6.37 12.25
C GLN A 196 -29.70 6.03 10.87
N VAL A 197 -30.19 6.66 9.80
CA VAL A 197 -29.62 6.47 8.45
C VAL A 197 -28.13 6.85 8.43
N THR A 198 -27.76 7.96 9.08
CA THR A 198 -26.36 8.40 9.12
C THR A 198 -25.48 7.39 9.88
N THR A 199 -25.88 7.00 11.09
CA THR A 199 -25.03 6.17 11.96
C THR A 199 -25.05 4.68 11.61
N ALA A 200 -26.15 4.16 11.07
CA ALA A 200 -26.32 2.73 10.79
C ALA A 200 -26.07 2.36 9.33
N VAL A 201 -26.18 3.30 8.39
CA VAL A 201 -26.03 3.02 6.94
C VAL A 201 -24.82 3.76 6.37
N VAL A 202 -24.81 5.10 6.47
CA VAL A 202 -23.80 5.93 5.79
C VAL A 202 -22.42 5.76 6.41
N ILE A 203 -22.28 5.88 7.73
CA ILE A 203 -20.98 5.79 8.41
C ILE A 203 -20.35 4.40 8.23
N PRO A 204 -21.04 3.26 8.46
CA PRO A 204 -20.45 1.93 8.27
C PRO A 204 -20.06 1.65 6.81
N SER A 205 -20.87 2.12 5.85
CA SER A 205 -20.55 1.98 4.42
C SER A 205 -19.31 2.80 4.07
N ALA A 206 -19.27 4.09 4.44
CA ALA A 206 -18.11 4.95 4.22
C ALA A 206 -16.85 4.40 4.89
N LEU A 207 -16.96 3.87 6.11
CA LEU A 207 -15.83 3.25 6.81
C LEU A 207 -15.26 2.04 6.07
N SER A 208 -16.11 1.23 5.43
CA SER A 208 -15.66 0.11 4.61
C SER A 208 -14.87 0.56 3.38
N TRP A 209 -15.28 1.66 2.74
CA TRP A 209 -14.54 2.28 1.64
C TRP A 209 -13.21 2.88 2.09
N ILE A 210 -13.22 3.57 3.23
CA ILE A 210 -12.01 4.18 3.81
C ILE A 210 -10.99 3.09 4.13
N LEU A 211 -11.40 2.00 4.77
CA LEU A 211 -10.54 0.86 5.10
C LEU A 211 -10.07 0.14 3.84
N ALA A 212 -10.90 0.01 2.80
CA ALA A 212 -10.49 -0.57 1.51
C ALA A 212 -9.40 0.26 0.81
N SER A 213 -9.34 1.58 1.06
CA SER A 213 -8.34 2.48 0.47
C SER A 213 -7.07 2.65 1.30
N LEU A 214 -6.98 1.99 2.47
CA LEU A 214 -5.89 2.17 3.43
C LEU A 214 -4.51 1.92 2.80
N HIS A 215 -4.39 0.80 2.08
CA HIS A 215 -3.15 0.37 1.42
C HIS A 215 -2.70 1.34 0.34
N VAL A 216 -3.63 1.75 -0.52
CA VAL A 216 -3.35 2.71 -1.61
C VAL A 216 -2.95 4.07 -1.03
N SER A 217 -3.69 4.55 -0.04
CA SER A 217 -3.44 5.82 0.62
C SER A 217 -2.08 5.84 1.32
N PHE A 218 -1.69 4.76 2.00
CA PHE A 218 -0.37 4.66 2.61
C PHE A 218 0.75 4.62 1.57
N GLY A 219 0.56 3.89 0.47
CA GLY A 219 1.50 3.90 -0.67
C GLY A 219 1.75 5.31 -1.20
N PHE A 220 0.68 6.11 -1.36
CA PHE A 220 0.79 7.52 -1.76
C PHE A 220 1.44 8.41 -0.70
N ALA A 221 1.24 8.14 0.59
CA ALA A 221 1.94 8.83 1.67
C ALA A 221 3.45 8.61 1.56
N LEU A 222 3.86 7.35 1.35
CA LEU A 222 5.26 6.97 1.24
C LEU A 222 5.91 7.61 0.01
N VAL A 223 5.21 7.59 -1.14
CA VAL A 223 5.66 8.29 -2.35
C VAL A 223 5.78 9.80 -2.07
N GLY A 224 4.81 10.41 -1.39
CA GLY A 224 4.85 11.83 -1.05
C GLY A 224 6.02 12.20 -0.14
N ALA A 225 6.30 11.41 0.90
CA ALA A 225 7.44 11.62 1.79
C ALA A 225 8.76 11.51 1.02
N VAL A 226 8.99 10.40 0.31
CA VAL A 226 10.23 10.14 -0.43
C VAL A 226 10.48 11.16 -1.52
N VAL A 227 9.45 11.57 -2.27
CA VAL A 227 9.58 12.64 -3.28
C VAL A 227 9.90 13.96 -2.60
N GLY A 228 9.27 14.29 -1.48
CA GLY A 228 9.57 15.50 -0.71
C GLY A 228 11.00 15.49 -0.19
N GLU A 229 11.49 14.33 0.27
CA GLU A 229 12.86 14.15 0.72
C GLU A 229 13.86 14.32 -0.42
N PHE A 230 13.55 13.74 -1.59
CA PHE A 230 14.36 13.81 -2.80
C PHE A 230 14.49 15.25 -3.31
N LEU A 231 13.41 16.04 -3.25
CA LEU A 231 13.41 17.46 -3.66
C LEU A 231 14.20 18.36 -2.70
N GLY A 232 14.38 17.93 -1.45
CA GLY A 232 15.29 18.58 -0.52
C GLY A 232 15.00 18.25 0.93
N SER A 233 15.91 17.55 1.61
CA SER A 233 15.83 17.21 3.03
C SER A 233 17.21 17.20 3.68
N ARG A 234 17.24 17.09 5.01
CA ARG A 234 18.45 16.84 5.80
C ARG A 234 18.63 15.36 6.14
N GLN A 235 17.55 14.59 6.16
CA GLN A 235 17.49 13.17 6.50
C GLN A 235 16.36 12.50 5.71
N GLY A 236 16.39 11.18 5.60
CA GLY A 236 15.41 10.38 4.88
C GLY A 236 15.99 9.53 3.75
N ILE A 237 15.26 8.49 3.35
CA ILE A 237 15.65 7.59 2.27
C ILE A 237 15.68 8.34 0.93
N GLY A 238 14.76 9.27 0.68
CA GLY A 238 14.74 10.08 -0.53
C GLY A 238 15.99 10.97 -0.68
N LEU A 239 16.59 11.39 0.43
CA LEU A 239 17.88 12.09 0.42
C LEU A 239 19.03 11.14 0.04
N LEU A 240 19.01 9.88 0.50
CA LEU A 240 19.99 8.88 0.07
C LEU A 240 19.90 8.62 -1.44
N ILE A 241 18.68 8.56 -1.98
CA ILE A 241 18.45 8.42 -3.42
C ILE A 241 19.02 9.61 -4.18
N SER A 242 18.68 10.85 -3.78
CA SER A 242 19.15 12.05 -4.48
C SER A 242 20.67 12.23 -4.38
N THR A 243 21.26 11.89 -3.22
CA THR A 243 22.72 11.92 -3.02
C THR A 243 23.44 10.88 -3.88
N ALA A 244 22.95 9.63 -3.88
CA ALA A 244 23.51 8.57 -4.72
C ALA A 244 23.38 8.90 -6.21
N GLN A 245 22.24 9.45 -6.63
CA GLN A 245 22.01 9.90 -7.99
C GLN A 245 22.98 11.02 -8.39
N GLY A 246 23.17 12.03 -7.52
CA GLY A 246 24.13 13.12 -7.74
C GLY A 246 25.58 12.65 -7.82
N ALA A 247 25.91 11.55 -7.13
CA ALA A 247 27.21 10.90 -7.18
C ALA A 247 27.35 9.86 -8.31
N PHE A 248 26.34 9.71 -9.18
CA PHE A 248 26.26 8.66 -10.20
C PHE A 248 26.48 7.23 -9.65
N ASN A 249 26.11 7.01 -8.39
CA ASN A 249 26.18 5.70 -7.74
C ASN A 249 24.86 4.93 -7.95
N ALA A 250 24.76 4.21 -9.06
CA ALA A 250 23.59 3.36 -9.36
C ALA A 250 23.33 2.31 -8.26
N SER A 251 24.39 1.71 -7.69
CA SER A 251 24.27 0.74 -6.60
C SER A 251 23.58 1.36 -5.38
N GLY A 252 23.92 2.61 -5.04
CA GLY A 252 23.29 3.39 -3.97
C GLY A 252 21.82 3.69 -4.25
N VAL A 253 21.48 4.11 -5.48
CA VAL A 253 20.08 4.36 -5.87
C VAL A 253 19.24 3.10 -5.72
N PHE A 254 19.68 1.97 -6.29
CA PHE A 254 18.97 0.69 -6.17
C PHE A 254 18.95 0.18 -4.73
N ALA A 255 20.01 0.34 -3.95
CA ALA A 255 20.04 -0.03 -2.53
C ALA A 255 18.96 0.71 -1.74
N ALA A 256 18.85 2.03 -1.92
CA ALA A 256 17.82 2.83 -1.26
C ALA A 256 16.40 2.45 -1.70
N MET A 257 16.20 2.14 -2.99
CA MET A 257 14.92 1.63 -3.50
C MET A 257 14.54 0.27 -2.89
N ILE A 258 15.51 -0.64 -2.70
CA ILE A 258 15.26 -1.93 -2.05
C ILE A 258 14.92 -1.74 -0.57
N VAL A 259 15.67 -0.89 0.14
CA VAL A 259 15.36 -0.55 1.55
C VAL A 259 13.94 0.02 1.65
N LEU A 260 13.58 0.95 0.76
CA LEU A 260 12.24 1.51 0.69
C LEU A 260 11.16 0.44 0.42
N ALA A 261 11.42 -0.48 -0.50
CA ALA A 261 10.51 -1.59 -0.79
C ALA A 261 10.31 -2.52 0.42
N VAL A 262 11.38 -2.83 1.16
CA VAL A 262 11.29 -3.60 2.41
C VAL A 262 10.45 -2.87 3.46
N VAL A 263 10.67 -1.56 3.62
CA VAL A 263 9.88 -0.72 4.55
C VAL A 263 8.40 -0.69 4.12
N ALA A 264 8.12 -0.52 2.83
CA ALA A 264 6.77 -0.51 2.29
C ALA A 264 6.05 -1.85 2.53
N LEU A 265 6.73 -2.98 2.28
CA LEU A 265 6.18 -4.31 2.53
C LEU A 265 5.94 -4.58 4.02
N ALA A 266 6.86 -4.13 4.89
CA ALA A 266 6.69 -4.24 6.33
C ALA A 266 5.48 -3.41 6.82
N ALA A 267 5.34 -2.19 6.32
CA ALA A 267 4.19 -1.34 6.64
C ALA A 267 2.87 -1.92 6.09
N ASP A 268 2.86 -2.40 4.85
CA ASP A 268 1.70 -3.07 4.24
C ASP A 268 1.25 -4.30 5.03
N TYR A 269 2.19 -5.10 5.52
CA TYR A 269 1.92 -6.23 6.40
C TYR A 269 1.24 -5.80 7.71
N LEU A 270 1.74 -4.73 8.34
CA LEU A 270 1.16 -4.17 9.56
C LEU A 270 -0.24 -3.60 9.31
N LEU A 271 -0.43 -2.89 8.19
CA LEU A 271 -1.73 -2.36 7.77
C LEU A 271 -2.74 -3.48 7.50
N THR A 272 -2.34 -4.55 6.82
CA THR A 272 -3.19 -5.73 6.60
C THR A 272 -3.66 -6.33 7.92
N ARG A 273 -2.76 -6.41 8.92
CA ARG A 273 -3.13 -6.90 10.26
C ARG A 273 -4.10 -5.97 10.96
N LEU A 274 -3.92 -4.66 10.82
CA LEU A 274 -4.82 -3.66 11.38
C LEU A 274 -6.20 -3.72 10.70
N GLU A 275 -6.24 -3.78 9.37
CA GLU A 275 -7.44 -3.92 8.57
C GLU A 275 -8.25 -5.15 9.00
N LYS A 276 -7.62 -6.33 9.09
CA LYS A 276 -8.28 -7.56 9.56
C LYS A 276 -8.85 -7.46 10.97
N ARG A 277 -8.24 -6.65 11.85
CA ARG A 277 -8.77 -6.41 13.20
C ARG A 277 -9.96 -5.45 13.19
N LEU A 278 -9.93 -4.43 12.35
CA LEU A 278 -10.99 -3.42 12.22
C LEU A 278 -12.21 -3.94 11.44
N LEU A 279 -11.98 -4.79 10.44
CA LEU A 279 -13.03 -5.38 9.59
C LEU A 279 -13.59 -6.72 10.10
N LYS A 280 -13.40 -7.06 11.38
CA LYS A 280 -13.96 -8.31 11.95
C LYS A 280 -15.47 -8.44 11.79
N TRP A 281 -16.19 -7.33 11.64
CA TRP A 281 -17.64 -7.32 11.40
C TRP A 281 -18.04 -7.67 9.96
N ARG A 282 -17.10 -7.71 9.00
CA ARG A 282 -17.40 -7.85 7.58
C ARG A 282 -17.48 -9.34 7.29
N PRO A 283 -18.61 -9.86 6.77
CA PRO A 283 -18.66 -11.24 6.29
C PRO A 283 -17.55 -11.42 5.26
N ALA A 284 -16.81 -12.53 5.32
CA ALA A 284 -15.84 -12.86 4.29
C ALA A 284 -16.60 -12.88 2.95
N ALA A 285 -16.11 -12.11 1.97
CA ALA A 285 -16.67 -12.17 0.62
C ALA A 285 -16.48 -13.62 0.12
N PHE A 286 -17.61 -14.29 -0.16
CA PHE A 286 -17.65 -15.62 -0.76
C PHE A 286 -17.08 -15.60 -2.18
#